data_AF-A0A497FN05-F1
#
_entry.id   AF-A0A497FN05-F1
#
_cell.length_a   1.000
_cell.length_b   1.000
_cell.length_c   1.000
_cell.angle_alpha   90.00
_cell.angle_beta   90.00
_cell.angle_gamma   90.00
#
_symmetry.space_group_name_H-M   'P 1'
#
loop_
_entity.id
_entity.type
_entity.pdbx_description
1 polymer ?
#
loop_
_entity_poly.entity_id
_entity_poly.type
_entity_poly.pdbx_seq_one_letter_code
_entity_poly.pdbx_strand_id
1 'polypeptide(L)'
;MFVYILCVALVNFVIGMIFLSSVSLSNPFSTYLWILQFSLVNYGISSILFSLMSFHIKKNEYKHDMPFKEMVLKTISNIHNLALISFVGYVLIYTIFFSPIYFISMASFTISEYRGFDTINEGFKQLFRRRKFFVYTVPYIVAGLFIVAVFVFSLRYIPEIDAVNYPFILSTAIAAQWIFHSIALRKTVEEYINWGLKICVFCGSQVPIEARYCGSCGNRLRS
;
A
#
# COMPACT_ATOMS: atom_id res chain seq x y z
N MET A 1 -2.73 -11.95 10.61
CA MET A 1 -3.33 -10.88 9.77
C MET A 1 -3.71 -9.62 10.56
N PHE A 2 -4.59 -9.68 11.56
CA PHE A 2 -5.00 -8.51 12.36
C PHE A 2 -3.82 -7.75 12.99
N VAL A 3 -2.82 -8.48 13.48
CA VAL A 3 -1.58 -7.92 14.03
C VAL A 3 -0.88 -6.97 13.04
N TYR A 4 -0.79 -7.32 11.75
CA TYR A 4 -0.15 -6.46 10.75
C TYR A 4 -0.94 -5.17 10.53
N ILE A 5 -2.27 -5.24 10.51
CA ILE A 5 -3.14 -4.06 10.37
C ILE A 5 -2.92 -3.11 11.56
N LEU A 6 -2.90 -3.65 12.79
CA LEU A 6 -2.62 -2.86 13.98
C LEU A 6 -1.22 -2.25 13.95
N CYS A 7 -0.19 -3.01 13.56
CA CYS A 7 1.17 -2.50 13.45
C CYS A 7 1.26 -1.35 12.43
N VAL A 8 0.60 -1.48 11.27
CA VAL A 8 0.57 -0.41 10.26
C VAL A 8 -0.13 0.82 10.85
N ALA A 9 -1.31 0.66 11.45
CA ALA A 9 -2.03 1.78 12.05
C ALA A 9 -1.19 2.49 13.14
N LEU A 10 -0.54 1.73 14.01
CA LEU A 10 0.28 2.26 15.10
C LEU A 10 1.54 2.97 14.59
N VAL A 11 2.23 2.41 13.60
CA VAL A 11 3.41 3.07 13.00
C VAL A 11 3.01 4.41 12.38
N ASN A 12 1.90 4.46 11.64
CA ASN A 12 1.45 5.70 11.01
C ASN A 12 0.87 6.70 12.02
N PHE A 13 0.32 6.23 13.15
CA PHE A 13 -0.01 7.10 14.28
C PHE A 13 1.25 7.77 14.84
N VAL A 14 2.31 7.00 15.12
CA VAL A 14 3.57 7.53 15.67
C VAL A 14 4.23 8.50 14.70
N ILE A 15 4.29 8.18 13.41
CA ILE A 15 4.82 9.10 12.39
C ILE A 15 3.97 10.37 12.35
N GLY A 16 2.64 10.25 12.36
CA GLY A 16 1.72 11.39 12.43
C GLY A 16 2.04 12.31 13.62
N MET A 17 2.22 11.73 14.81
CA MET A 17 2.50 12.49 16.03
C MET A 17 3.80 13.31 15.92
N ILE A 18 4.85 12.71 15.36
CA ILE A 18 6.17 13.34 15.18
C ILE A 18 6.11 14.48 14.16
N PHE A 19 5.42 14.27 13.04
CA PHE A 19 5.41 15.23 11.92
C PHE A 19 4.36 16.32 12.03
N LEU A 20 3.31 16.11 12.83
CA LEU A 20 2.25 17.10 13.04
C LEU A 20 2.50 17.99 14.27
N SER A 21 3.35 17.57 15.21
CA SER A 21 3.68 18.38 16.40
C SER A 21 4.47 19.66 16.06
N SER A 22 5.11 19.73 14.89
CA SER A 22 5.94 20.85 14.45
C SER A 22 5.24 21.84 13.51
N VAL A 23 3.98 21.59 13.16
CA VAL A 23 3.28 22.36 12.12
C VAL A 23 2.46 23.48 12.74
N SER A 24 2.59 24.69 12.21
CA SER A 24 1.71 25.82 12.53
C SER A 24 0.40 25.71 11.73
N LEU A 25 -0.73 25.80 12.43
CA LEU A 25 -2.04 25.32 11.96
C LEU A 25 -3.02 26.43 11.62
N SER A 26 -2.53 27.47 10.94
CA SER A 26 -3.39 28.61 10.59
C SER A 26 -4.39 28.30 9.47
N ASN A 27 -4.14 27.29 8.62
CA ASN A 27 -4.99 26.98 7.46
C ASN A 27 -5.19 25.46 7.25
N PRO A 28 -6.44 24.94 7.30
CA PRO A 28 -6.72 23.51 7.12
C PRO A 28 -6.26 22.96 5.77
N PHE A 29 -6.28 23.78 4.72
CA PHE A 29 -5.78 23.37 3.40
C PHE A 29 -4.26 23.16 3.42
N SER A 30 -3.53 24.05 4.10
CA SER A 30 -2.08 23.91 4.26
C SER A 30 -1.74 22.67 5.08
N THR A 31 -2.49 22.39 6.15
CA THR A 31 -2.32 21.15 6.92
C THR A 31 -2.60 19.92 6.07
N TYR A 32 -3.67 19.92 5.28
CA TYR A 32 -4.00 18.79 4.42
C TYR A 32 -2.86 18.53 3.41
N LEU A 33 -2.35 19.58 2.75
CA LEU A 33 -1.19 19.46 1.86
C LEU A 33 0.06 18.96 2.58
N TRP A 34 0.30 19.40 3.82
CA TRP A 34 1.41 18.91 4.63
C TRP A 34 1.29 17.40 4.89
N ILE A 35 0.08 16.94 5.24
CA ILE A 35 -0.22 15.51 5.43
C ILE A 35 0.07 14.70 4.17
N LEU A 36 -0.33 15.23 3.01
CA LEU A 36 -0.01 14.59 1.74
C LEU A 36 1.51 14.50 1.56
N GLN A 37 2.28 15.57 1.78
CA GLN A 37 3.72 15.57 1.58
C GLN A 37 4.47 14.57 2.48
N PHE A 38 4.22 14.57 3.78
CA PHE A 38 4.94 13.64 4.68
C PHE A 38 4.43 12.20 4.55
N SER A 39 3.27 11.97 3.92
CA SER A 39 2.79 10.60 3.68
C SER A 39 3.74 9.79 2.78
N LEU A 40 4.67 10.41 2.05
CA LEU A 40 5.76 9.69 1.40
C LEU A 40 6.55 8.83 2.40
N VAL A 41 6.83 9.36 3.59
CA VAL A 41 7.49 8.63 4.69
C VAL A 41 6.61 7.49 5.17
N ASN A 42 5.30 7.76 5.35
CA ASN A 42 4.33 6.73 5.71
C ASN A 42 4.31 5.57 4.70
N TYR A 43 4.29 5.86 3.40
CA TYR A 43 4.34 4.84 2.34
C TYR A 43 5.67 4.08 2.33
N GLY A 44 6.80 4.75 2.54
CA GLY A 44 8.10 4.09 2.63
C GLY A 44 8.15 3.05 3.75
N ILE A 45 7.79 3.46 4.96
CA ILE A 45 7.84 2.58 6.15
C ILE A 45 6.74 1.52 6.10
N SER A 46 5.51 1.91 5.76
CA SER A 46 4.37 0.99 5.75
C SER A 46 4.46 -0.08 4.66
N SER A 47 5.18 0.19 3.56
CA SER A 47 5.40 -0.81 2.51
C SER A 47 6.19 -2.03 3.01
N ILE A 48 7.04 -1.87 4.03
CA ILE A 48 7.73 -2.99 4.67
C ILE A 48 6.70 -3.90 5.35
N LEU A 49 5.78 -3.30 6.13
CA LEU A 49 4.71 -4.03 6.81
C LEU A 49 3.70 -4.64 5.82
N PHE A 50 3.38 -3.94 4.73
CA PHE A 50 2.52 -4.44 3.65
C PHE A 50 3.15 -5.60 2.90
N SER A 51 4.46 -5.58 2.67
CA SER A 51 5.21 -6.73 2.13
C SER A 51 5.10 -7.94 3.05
N LEU A 52 5.37 -7.76 4.35
CA LEU A 52 5.25 -8.84 5.35
C LEU A 52 3.81 -9.38 5.43
N MET A 53 2.82 -8.50 5.41
CA MET A 53 1.40 -8.88 5.39
C MET A 53 1.07 -9.71 4.15
N SER A 54 1.58 -9.32 2.97
CA SER A 54 1.34 -10.04 1.72
C SER A 54 2.01 -11.42 1.70
N PHE A 55 3.24 -11.53 2.22
CA PHE A 55 3.91 -12.82 2.42
C PHE A 55 3.16 -13.72 3.41
N HIS A 56 2.59 -13.14 4.48
CA HIS A 56 1.79 -13.89 5.43
C HIS A 56 0.49 -14.41 4.80
N ILE A 57 -0.17 -13.62 3.93
CA ILE A 57 -1.33 -14.10 3.15
C ILE A 57 -0.91 -15.23 2.21
N LYS A 58 0.19 -15.05 1.45
CA LYS A 58 0.78 -16.09 0.59
C LYS A 58 1.01 -17.40 1.34
N LYS A 59 1.59 -17.31 2.55
CA LYS A 59 1.86 -18.44 3.43
C LYS A 59 0.57 -19.21 3.76
N ASN A 60 -0.47 -18.49 4.18
CA ASN A 60 -1.73 -19.08 4.61
C ASN A 60 -2.48 -19.73 3.44
N GLU A 61 -2.52 -19.07 2.28
CA GLU A 61 -3.23 -19.57 1.09
C GLU A 61 -2.55 -20.79 0.47
N TYR A 62 -1.22 -20.76 0.29
CA TYR A 62 -0.48 -21.87 -0.29
C TYR A 62 -0.13 -22.98 0.71
N LYS A 63 -0.49 -22.82 2.00
CA LYS A 63 -0.11 -23.74 3.09
C LYS A 63 1.38 -24.07 3.11
N HIS A 64 2.21 -23.10 2.72
CA HIS A 64 3.65 -23.28 2.60
C HIS A 64 4.32 -22.93 3.93
N ASP A 65 5.26 -23.75 4.39
CA ASP A 65 5.99 -23.49 5.63
C ASP A 65 7.11 -22.46 5.43
N MET A 66 6.72 -21.19 5.32
CA MET A 66 7.66 -20.07 5.34
C MET A 66 7.79 -19.53 6.77
N PRO A 67 8.97 -19.61 7.42
CA PRO A 67 9.19 -19.01 8.73
C PRO A 67 9.22 -17.48 8.66
N PHE A 68 8.87 -16.81 9.76
CA PHE A 68 8.85 -15.34 9.82
C PHE A 68 10.20 -14.70 9.48
N LYS A 69 11.29 -15.31 9.94
CA LYS A 69 12.66 -14.87 9.63
C LYS A 69 12.91 -14.80 8.11
N GLU A 70 12.42 -15.77 7.35
CA GLU A 70 12.57 -15.78 5.90
C GLU A 70 11.74 -14.66 5.23
N MET A 71 10.52 -14.41 5.69
CA MET A 71 9.69 -13.30 5.19
C MET A 71 10.37 -11.94 5.39
N VAL A 72 10.99 -11.74 6.55
CA VAL A 72 11.76 -10.53 6.87
C VAL A 72 13.00 -10.44 5.99
N LEU A 73 13.78 -11.51 5.85
CA LEU A 73 14.96 -11.52 4.98
C LEU A 73 14.63 -11.21 3.52
N LYS A 74 13.54 -11.78 2.98
CA LYS A 74 13.08 -11.50 1.62
C LYS A 74 12.66 -10.04 1.44
N THR A 75 11.98 -9.47 2.44
CA THR A 75 11.57 -8.06 2.44
C THR A 75 12.79 -7.14 2.46
N ILE A 76 13.75 -7.38 3.36
CA ILE A 76 14.95 -6.53 3.52
C ILE A 76 15.89 -6.65 2.32
N SER A 77 16.15 -7.86 1.82
CA SER A 77 17.02 -8.08 0.65
C SER A 77 16.50 -7.41 -0.63
N ASN A 78 15.20 -7.12 -0.68
CA ASN A 78 14.54 -6.45 -1.80
C ASN A 78 14.04 -5.04 -1.43
N ILE A 79 14.64 -4.40 -0.43
CA ILE A 79 14.20 -3.08 0.06
C ILE A 79 14.24 -2.01 -1.05
N HIS A 80 15.13 -2.12 -2.02
CA HIS A 80 15.19 -1.22 -3.18
C HIS A 80 13.93 -1.33 -4.07
N ASN A 81 13.41 -2.54 -4.28
CA ASN A 81 12.17 -2.74 -5.02
C ASN A 81 10.99 -2.18 -4.23
N LEU A 82 10.97 -2.40 -2.92
CA LEU A 82 9.95 -1.83 -2.04
C LEU A 82 9.99 -0.30 -2.03
N ALA A 83 11.16 0.31 -1.99
CA ALA A 83 11.32 1.76 -2.05
C ALA A 83 10.76 2.32 -3.37
N LEU A 84 11.05 1.67 -4.49
CA LEU A 84 10.50 2.05 -5.80
C LEU A 84 8.97 1.94 -5.82
N ILE A 85 8.42 0.81 -5.36
CA ILE A 85 6.96 0.59 -5.28
C ILE A 85 6.31 1.62 -4.35
N SER A 86 6.96 1.94 -3.23
CA SER A 86 6.48 2.95 -2.26
C SER A 86 6.42 4.33 -2.86
N PHE A 87 7.49 4.75 -3.54
CA PHE A 87 7.60 6.07 -4.15
C PHE A 87 6.60 6.25 -5.27
N VAL A 88 6.55 5.30 -6.22
CA VAL A 88 5.60 5.37 -7.33
C VAL A 88 4.17 5.20 -6.81
N GLY A 89 3.94 4.30 -5.85
CA GLY A 89 2.66 4.09 -5.21
C GLY A 89 2.12 5.33 -4.49
N TYR A 90 2.98 6.05 -3.78
CA TYR A 90 2.65 7.34 -3.15
C TYR A 90 2.12 8.34 -4.19
N VAL A 91 2.77 8.47 -5.35
CA VAL A 91 2.28 9.38 -6.42
C VAL A 91 0.92 8.90 -6.95
N LEU A 92 0.76 7.60 -7.19
CA LEU A 92 -0.43 7.05 -7.82
C LEU A 92 -1.65 7.01 -6.89
N ILE A 93 -1.46 6.85 -5.58
CA ILE A 93 -2.58 6.70 -4.65
C ILE A 93 -3.49 7.94 -4.64
N TYR A 94 -2.91 9.13 -4.77
CA TYR A 94 -3.63 10.39 -4.75
C TYR A 94 -4.32 10.73 -6.07
N THR A 95 -4.04 9.99 -7.14
CA THR A 95 -4.78 10.11 -8.40
C THR A 95 -6.11 9.35 -8.39
N ILE A 96 -6.41 8.60 -7.31
CA ILE A 96 -7.59 7.75 -7.07
C ILE A 96 -7.77 6.63 -8.11
N PHE A 97 -7.86 6.97 -9.39
CA PHE A 97 -8.01 6.05 -10.52
C PHE A 97 -6.84 5.05 -10.60
N PHE A 98 -5.60 5.51 -10.37
CA PHE A 98 -4.42 4.63 -10.35
C PHE A 98 -4.04 4.12 -8.97
N SER A 99 -4.82 4.43 -7.92
CA SER A 99 -4.54 3.94 -6.57
C SER A 99 -4.41 2.41 -6.43
N PRO A 100 -5.13 1.56 -7.20
CA PRO A 100 -4.96 0.12 -7.09
C PRO A 100 -3.58 -0.38 -7.50
N ILE A 101 -2.85 0.38 -8.33
CA ILE A 101 -1.56 -0.05 -8.87
C ILE A 101 -0.54 -0.28 -7.75
N TYR A 102 -0.56 0.53 -6.70
CA TYR A 102 0.31 0.32 -5.55
C TYR A 102 0.11 -1.06 -4.90
N PHE A 103 -1.14 -1.43 -4.63
CA PHE A 103 -1.47 -2.72 -3.99
C PHE A 103 -1.26 -3.91 -4.92
N ILE A 104 -1.60 -3.76 -6.21
CA ILE A 104 -1.34 -4.81 -7.20
C ILE A 104 0.16 -4.99 -7.38
N SER A 105 0.94 -3.90 -7.38
CA SER A 105 2.41 -3.98 -7.43
C SER A 105 2.96 -4.69 -6.21
N MET A 106 2.43 -4.43 -5.01
CA MET A 106 2.82 -5.16 -3.81
C MET A 106 2.53 -6.67 -3.91
N ALA A 107 1.36 -7.03 -4.47
CA ALA A 107 1.01 -8.43 -4.72
C ALA A 107 1.90 -9.07 -5.79
N SER A 108 2.16 -8.36 -6.89
CA SER A 108 3.07 -8.77 -7.97
C SER A 108 4.48 -9.04 -7.44
N PHE A 109 4.98 -8.16 -6.58
CA PHE A 109 6.31 -8.28 -5.97
C PHE A 109 6.40 -9.48 -5.00
N THR A 110 5.40 -9.66 -4.13
CA THR A 110 5.47 -10.70 -3.08
C THR A 110 5.00 -12.07 -3.54
N ILE A 111 3.98 -12.13 -4.40
CA ILE A 111 3.36 -13.37 -4.88
C ILE A 111 4.07 -13.87 -6.15
N SER A 112 4.12 -13.04 -7.20
CA SER A 112 4.67 -13.38 -8.52
C SER A 112 6.18 -13.20 -8.64
N GLU A 113 6.77 -12.48 -7.69
CA GLU A 113 8.21 -12.21 -7.59
C GLU A 113 8.80 -11.44 -8.78
N TYR A 114 7.99 -10.55 -9.37
CA TYR A 114 8.50 -9.49 -10.23
C TYR A 114 9.32 -8.50 -9.42
N ARG A 115 10.31 -7.88 -10.06
CA ARG A 115 11.20 -6.89 -9.43
C ARG A 115 11.24 -5.60 -10.24
N GLY A 116 11.66 -4.50 -9.60
CA GLY A 116 11.85 -3.21 -10.23
C GLY A 116 10.58 -2.67 -10.91
N PHE A 117 10.76 -2.12 -12.11
CA PHE A 117 9.66 -1.54 -12.88
C PHE A 117 8.69 -2.59 -13.45
N ASP A 118 9.11 -3.85 -13.55
CA ASP A 118 8.24 -4.91 -14.06
C ASP A 118 7.02 -5.10 -13.14
N THR A 119 7.23 -4.99 -11.84
CA THR A 119 6.16 -5.05 -10.84
C THR A 119 5.09 -3.99 -11.09
N ILE A 120 5.53 -2.74 -11.34
CA ILE A 120 4.62 -1.61 -11.58
C ILE A 120 3.92 -1.77 -12.93
N ASN A 121 4.66 -2.15 -13.96
CA ASN A 121 4.13 -2.39 -15.30
C ASN A 121 3.06 -3.50 -15.28
N GLU A 122 3.32 -4.59 -14.55
CA GLU A 122 2.30 -5.61 -14.33
C GLU A 122 1.08 -5.05 -13.60
N GLY A 123 1.30 -4.22 -12.57
CA GLY A 123 0.23 -3.53 -11.84
C GLY A 123 -0.70 -2.72 -12.75
N PHE A 124 -0.13 -1.93 -13.66
CA PHE A 124 -0.91 -1.20 -14.69
C PHE A 124 -1.70 -2.16 -15.57
N LYS A 125 -1.04 -3.19 -16.13
CA LYS A 125 -1.71 -4.14 -17.03
C LYS A 125 -2.85 -4.89 -16.34
N GLN A 126 -2.65 -5.32 -15.10
CA GLN A 126 -3.65 -6.02 -14.31
C GLN A 126 -4.86 -5.13 -13.97
N LEU A 127 -4.62 -3.86 -13.65
CA LEU A 127 -5.70 -2.90 -13.38
C LEU A 127 -6.67 -2.81 -14.56
N PHE A 128 -6.16 -2.64 -15.78
CA PHE A 128 -7.00 -2.53 -16.98
C PHE A 128 -7.62 -3.87 -17.41
N ARG A 129 -6.99 -4.99 -17.07
CA ARG A 129 -7.50 -6.32 -17.40
C ARG A 129 -8.63 -6.75 -16.46
N ARG A 130 -8.56 -6.36 -15.18
CA ARG A 130 -9.43 -6.91 -14.14
C ARG A 130 -10.01 -5.83 -13.26
N ARG A 131 -11.24 -5.44 -13.58
CA ARG A 131 -12.02 -4.40 -12.88
C ARG A 131 -12.20 -4.66 -11.38
N LYS A 132 -12.14 -5.93 -10.93
CA LYS A 132 -12.27 -6.28 -9.51
C LYS A 132 -11.22 -5.58 -8.63
N PHE A 133 -9.99 -5.39 -9.11
CA PHE A 133 -8.97 -4.67 -8.35
C PHE A 133 -9.35 -3.21 -8.07
N PHE A 134 -10.03 -2.57 -9.03
CA PHE A 134 -10.56 -1.22 -8.85
C PHE A 134 -11.65 -1.21 -7.78
N VAL A 135 -12.64 -2.10 -7.90
CA VAL A 135 -13.79 -2.19 -6.98
C VAL A 135 -13.35 -2.50 -5.54
N TYR A 136 -12.33 -3.34 -5.37
CA TYR A 136 -11.85 -3.71 -4.03
C TYR A 136 -10.92 -2.71 -3.39
N THR A 137 -10.33 -1.79 -4.14
CA THR A 137 -9.32 -0.88 -3.61
C THR A 137 -9.85 0.54 -3.47
N VAL A 138 -10.43 1.09 -4.55
CA VAL A 138 -10.79 2.51 -4.62
C VAL A 138 -11.71 2.97 -3.49
N PRO A 139 -12.77 2.23 -3.11
CA PRO A 139 -13.65 2.65 -2.02
C PRO A 139 -12.91 2.85 -0.69
N TYR A 140 -11.93 2.02 -0.38
CA TYR A 140 -11.15 2.11 0.85
C TYR A 140 -10.16 3.27 0.81
N ILE A 141 -9.56 3.54 -0.35
CA ILE A 141 -8.68 4.71 -0.52
C ILE A 141 -9.48 6.00 -0.37
N VAL A 142 -10.63 6.09 -1.04
CA VAL A 142 -11.52 7.25 -0.93
C VAL A 142 -12.00 7.43 0.51
N ALA A 143 -12.44 6.35 1.18
CA ALA A 143 -12.85 6.42 2.58
C ALA A 143 -11.71 6.89 3.51
N GLY A 144 -10.50 6.39 3.30
CA GLY A 144 -9.32 6.80 4.08
C GLY A 144 -8.96 8.28 3.89
N LEU A 145 -8.91 8.75 2.64
CA LEU A 145 -8.67 10.16 2.32
C LEU A 145 -9.77 11.07 2.87
N PHE A 146 -11.02 10.62 2.78
CA PHE A 146 -12.18 11.35 3.29
C PHE A 146 -12.14 11.49 4.81
N ILE A 147 -11.74 10.44 5.54
CA ILE A 147 -11.60 10.50 7.00
C ILE A 147 -10.57 11.55 7.40
N VAL A 148 -9.40 11.60 6.73
CA VAL A 148 -8.39 12.62 7.03
C VAL A 148 -8.93 14.01 6.71
N ALA A 149 -9.60 14.19 5.57
CA ALA A 149 -10.19 15.46 5.20
C ALA A 149 -11.22 15.94 6.24
N VAL A 150 -12.18 15.08 6.63
CA VAL A 150 -13.20 15.41 7.63
C VAL A 150 -12.54 15.87 8.92
N PHE A 151 -11.54 15.15 9.43
CA PHE A 151 -10.86 15.52 10.67
C PHE A 151 -10.11 16.85 10.53
N VAL A 152 -9.34 17.04 9.45
CA VAL A 152 -8.61 18.30 9.21
C VAL A 152 -9.55 19.51 9.14
N PHE A 153 -10.67 19.40 8.41
CA PHE A 153 -11.60 20.51 8.26
C PHE A 153 -12.50 20.73 9.48
N SER A 154 -12.82 19.67 10.24
CA SER A 154 -13.63 19.77 11.45
C SER A 154 -12.91 20.47 12.60
N LEU A 155 -11.58 20.35 12.67
CA LEU A 155 -10.77 20.98 13.72
C LEU A 155 -10.88 22.50 13.76
N ARG A 156 -11.25 23.16 12.64
CA ARG A 156 -11.50 24.60 12.60
C ARG A 156 -12.71 25.03 13.44
N TYR A 157 -13.66 24.13 13.67
CA TYR A 157 -14.90 24.43 14.38
C TYR A 157 -14.84 24.16 15.87
N ILE A 158 -13.67 23.74 16.39
CA ILE A 158 -13.49 23.42 17.81
C ILE A 158 -12.60 24.52 18.41
N PRO A 159 -13.19 25.53 19.07
CA PRO A 159 -12.50 26.76 19.45
C PRO A 159 -11.43 26.61 20.54
N GLU A 160 -11.38 25.47 21.25
CA GLU A 160 -10.53 25.25 22.43
C GLU A 160 -9.63 24.00 22.30
N ILE A 161 -9.21 23.63 21.09
CA ILE A 161 -8.23 22.53 20.95
C ILE A 161 -6.83 23.03 21.27
N ASP A 162 -6.29 22.55 22.39
CA ASP A 162 -4.90 22.75 22.75
C ASP A 162 -3.94 22.17 21.70
N ALA A 163 -2.76 22.79 21.60
CA ALA A 163 -1.69 22.38 20.67
C ALA A 163 -1.26 20.91 20.81
N VAL A 164 -1.53 20.27 21.96
CA VAL A 164 -1.24 18.85 22.20
C VAL A 164 -2.34 17.92 21.68
N ASN A 165 -3.60 18.35 21.74
CA ASN A 165 -4.75 17.53 21.35
C ASN A 165 -4.90 17.45 19.82
N TYR A 166 -4.43 18.46 19.09
CA TYR A 166 -4.53 18.50 17.63
C TYR A 166 -3.71 17.40 16.92
N PRO A 167 -2.38 17.25 17.17
CA PRO A 167 -1.59 16.18 16.54
C PRO A 167 -2.16 14.81 16.85
N PHE A 168 -2.69 14.61 18.06
CA PHE A 168 -3.30 13.35 18.48
C PHE A 168 -4.54 12.99 17.63
N ILE A 169 -5.47 13.94 17.47
CA ILE A 169 -6.70 13.75 16.70
C ILE A 169 -6.38 13.43 15.24
N LEU A 170 -5.48 14.20 14.62
CA LEU A 170 -5.08 13.96 13.24
C LEU A 170 -4.30 12.66 13.05
N SER A 171 -3.40 12.33 13.98
CA SER A 171 -2.66 11.06 13.92
C SER A 171 -3.60 9.86 14.04
N THR A 172 -4.70 10.01 14.80
CA THR A 172 -5.76 9.00 14.86
C THR A 172 -6.48 8.87 13.51
N ALA A 173 -6.78 9.98 12.84
CA ALA A 173 -7.39 9.96 11.50
C ALA A 173 -6.46 9.30 10.47
N ILE A 174 -5.15 9.60 10.52
CA ILE A 174 -4.13 8.96 9.68
C ILE A 174 -4.07 7.46 9.99
N ALA A 175 -4.04 7.06 11.26
CA ALA A 175 -4.06 5.65 11.63
C ALA A 175 -5.29 4.93 11.07
N ALA A 176 -6.47 5.56 11.13
CA ALA A 176 -7.71 5.05 10.54
C ALA A 176 -7.62 4.92 9.00
N GLN A 177 -7.06 5.91 8.30
CA GLN A 177 -6.77 5.80 6.86
C GLN A 177 -5.94 4.55 6.54
N TRP A 178 -4.91 4.29 7.34
CA TRP A 178 -4.02 3.16 7.14
C TRP A 178 -4.66 1.79 7.45
N ILE A 179 -5.69 1.75 8.30
CA ILE A 179 -6.54 0.56 8.45
C ILE A 179 -7.25 0.27 7.11
N PHE A 180 -7.84 1.28 6.47
CA PHE A 180 -8.49 1.08 5.16
C PHE A 180 -7.50 0.66 4.08
N HIS A 181 -6.31 1.25 4.03
CA HIS A 181 -5.26 0.81 3.11
C HIS A 181 -4.86 -0.65 3.35
N SER A 182 -4.80 -1.08 4.60
CA SER A 182 -4.48 -2.47 4.94
C SER A 182 -5.59 -3.45 4.49
N ILE A 183 -6.86 -3.03 4.57
CA ILE A 183 -7.99 -3.81 4.04
C ILE A 183 -7.94 -3.88 2.51
N ALA A 184 -7.63 -2.77 1.84
CA ALA A 184 -7.47 -2.72 0.39
C ALA A 184 -6.34 -3.65 -0.09
N LEU A 185 -5.19 -3.62 0.59
CA LEU A 185 -4.07 -4.53 0.31
C LEU A 185 -4.52 -5.98 0.44
N ARG A 186 -5.13 -6.34 1.56
CA ARG A 186 -5.60 -7.70 1.83
C ARG A 186 -6.46 -8.22 0.69
N LYS A 187 -7.52 -7.48 0.34
CA LYS A 187 -8.45 -7.87 -0.72
C LYS A 187 -7.76 -7.96 -2.08
N THR A 188 -6.82 -7.07 -2.36
CA THR A 188 -6.04 -7.09 -3.60
C THR A 188 -5.16 -8.35 -3.68
N VAL A 189 -4.46 -8.68 -2.60
CA VAL A 189 -3.58 -9.87 -2.55
C VAL A 189 -4.40 -11.16 -2.66
N GLU A 190 -5.50 -11.27 -1.90
CA GLU A 190 -6.43 -12.41 -1.99
C GLU A 190 -6.97 -12.56 -3.42
N GLU A 191 -7.43 -11.48 -4.06
CA GLU A 191 -7.94 -11.51 -5.42
C GLU A 191 -6.84 -11.85 -6.46
N TYR A 192 -5.61 -11.40 -6.23
CA TYR A 192 -4.45 -11.68 -7.08
C TYR A 192 -4.07 -13.16 -7.02
N ILE A 193 -4.04 -13.76 -5.82
CA ILE A 193 -3.82 -15.20 -5.63
C ILE A 193 -4.96 -16.01 -6.25
N ASN A 194 -6.21 -15.64 -5.97
CA ASN A 194 -7.40 -16.30 -6.51
C ASN A 194 -7.49 -16.23 -8.04
N TRP A 195 -6.84 -15.24 -8.66
CA TRP A 195 -6.71 -15.21 -10.12
C TRP A 195 -5.86 -16.34 -10.66
N GLY A 196 -4.79 -16.69 -9.94
CA GLY A 196 -3.77 -17.65 -10.36
C GLY A 196 -2.91 -17.20 -11.54
N LEU A 197 -3.12 -16.00 -12.10
CA LEU A 197 -2.46 -15.53 -13.33
C LEU A 197 -1.73 -14.20 -13.12
N LYS A 198 -0.53 -14.12 -13.67
CA LYS A 198 0.23 -12.87 -13.84
C LYS A 198 0.34 -12.49 -15.32
N ILE A 199 0.62 -11.23 -15.60
CA ILE A 199 0.75 -10.73 -16.97
C ILE A 199 2.22 -10.59 -17.33
N CYS A 200 2.64 -11.18 -18.45
CA CYS A 200 3.97 -10.96 -18.99
C CYS A 200 4.17 -9.47 -19.34
N VAL A 201 5.13 -8.83 -18.68
CA VAL A 201 5.45 -7.41 -18.88
C VAL A 201 5.99 -7.11 -20.29
N PHE A 202 6.55 -8.11 -20.98
CA PHE A 202 7.12 -7.96 -22.32
C PHE A 202 6.09 -8.12 -23.44
N CYS A 203 5.30 -9.20 -23.43
CA CYS A 203 4.36 -9.52 -24.53
C CYS A 203 2.88 -9.43 -24.14
N GLY A 204 2.56 -9.21 -22.87
CA GLY A 204 1.18 -9.06 -22.40
C GLY A 204 0.36 -10.35 -22.29
N SER A 205 0.97 -11.52 -22.51
CA SER A 205 0.30 -12.81 -22.32
C SER A 205 0.02 -13.09 -20.84
N GLN A 206 -1.07 -13.80 -20.56
CA GLN A 206 -1.39 -14.29 -19.23
C GLN A 206 -0.67 -15.61 -18.98
N VAL A 207 0.03 -15.70 -17.86
CA VAL A 207 0.79 -16.89 -17.49
C VAL A 207 0.50 -17.26 -16.04
N PRO A 208 0.69 -18.53 -15.65
CA PRO A 208 0.56 -18.93 -14.25
C PRO A 208 1.42 -18.06 -13.34
N ILE A 209 0.90 -17.75 -12.15
CA ILE A 209 1.55 -16.87 -11.17
C ILE A 209 2.97 -17.33 -10.80
N GLU A 210 3.19 -18.65 -10.79
CA GLU A 210 4.47 -19.29 -10.46
C GLU A 210 5.45 -19.36 -11.64
N ALA A 211 5.00 -19.05 -12.85
CA ALA A 211 5.80 -19.22 -14.07
C ALA A 211 7.10 -18.40 -14.01
N ARG A 212 8.24 -19.08 -14.20
CA ARG A 212 9.56 -18.42 -14.26
C ARG A 212 9.85 -17.82 -15.62
N TYR A 213 9.25 -18.37 -16.68
CA TYR A 213 9.39 -17.93 -18.06
C TYR A 213 8.03 -17.77 -18.71
N CYS A 214 7.94 -16.86 -19.69
CA CYS A 214 6.75 -16.71 -20.50
C CYS A 214 6.70 -17.81 -21.57
N GLY A 215 5.64 -18.62 -21.58
CA GLY A 215 5.44 -19.64 -22.62
C GLY A 215 5.23 -19.06 -24.02
N SER A 216 4.85 -17.79 -24.14
CA SER A 216 4.59 -17.13 -25.43
C SER A 216 5.83 -16.47 -26.04
N CYS A 217 6.66 -15.80 -25.23
CA CYS A 217 7.80 -15.01 -25.73
C CYS A 217 9.16 -15.45 -25.17
N GLY A 218 9.22 -16.52 -24.37
CA GLY A 218 10.46 -17.06 -23.81
C GLY A 218 11.15 -16.23 -22.72
N ASN A 219 10.76 -14.96 -22.54
CA ASN A 219 11.40 -14.08 -21.56
C ASN A 219 11.25 -14.58 -20.12
N ARG A 220 12.31 -14.43 -19.34
CA ARG A 220 12.32 -14.71 -17.90
C ARG A 220 11.49 -13.67 -17.17
N LEU A 221 10.57 -14.13 -16.32
CA LEU A 221 9.62 -13.31 -15.56
C LEU A 221 9.94 -13.24 -14.06
N ARG A 222 10.74 -14.19 -13.57
CA ARG A 222 11.16 -14.26 -12.18
C ARG A 222 12.68 -14.30 -12.13
N SER A 223 13.30 -13.29 -11.52
CA SER A 223 14.74 -13.22 -11.28
C SER A 223 15.11 -13.99 -10.03
#